data_AF-A0A353R4D1-F1
#
_entry.id   AF-A0A353R4D1-F1
#
_cell.length_a   1.000
_cell.length_b   1.000
_cell.length_c   1.000
_cell.angle_alpha   90.00
_cell.angle_beta   90.00
_cell.angle_gamma   90.00
#
_symmetry.space_group_name_H-M   'P 1'
#
loop_
_entity.id
_entity.type
_entity.pdbx_description
1 polymer ?
#
loop_
_entity_poly.entity_id
_entity_poly.type
_entity_poly.pdbx_seq_one_letter_code
_entity_poly.pdbx_strand_id
1 'polypeptide(L)' 'DYKVDGQWRVLEPGMVLTVEPGLYLRPAEDLDPRFWNIGVRIEDDVVVTREGCEVLT' A
#
# COMPACT_ATOMS: atom_id res chain seq x y z
N ASP A 1 -13.16 11.77 -0.82
CA ASP A 1 -12.53 11.37 -2.09
C ASP A 1 -11.11 11.92 -2.09
N TYR A 2 -10.10 11.13 -2.49
CA TYR A 2 -8.68 11.57 -2.49
C TYR A 2 -8.31 12.39 -3.73
N LYS A 3 -9.29 12.61 -4.62
CA LYS A 3 -9.17 13.50 -5.77
C LYS A 3 -9.94 14.80 -5.53
N VAL A 4 -9.35 15.91 -5.97
CA VAL A 4 -10.00 17.22 -6.05
C VAL A 4 -10.00 17.61 -7.53
N ASP A 5 -11.17 17.91 -8.08
CA ASP A 5 -11.35 18.23 -9.52
C ASP A 5 -10.74 17.18 -10.47
N GLY A 6 -10.83 15.89 -10.08
CA GLY A 6 -10.29 14.77 -10.84
C GLY A 6 -8.78 14.58 -10.75
N GLN A 7 -8.07 15.49 -10.07
CA GLN A 7 -6.62 15.40 -9.83
C GLN A 7 -6.33 14.75 -8.48
N TRP A 8 -5.27 13.95 -8.42
CA TRP A 8 -4.80 13.39 -7.16
C TRP A 8 -4.36 14.51 -6.21
N ARG A 9 -4.85 14.44 -4.97
CA ARG A 9 -4.42 15.37 -3.93
C ARG A 9 -2.95 15.11 -3.59
N VAL A 10 -2.16 16.18 -3.50
CA VAL A 10 -0.79 16.11 -2.98
C VAL A 10 -0.83 15.84 -1.48
N LEU A 11 0.04 14.96 -0.99
CA LEU A 11 0.15 14.68 0.44
C LEU A 11 0.73 15.89 1.18
N GLU A 12 0.11 16.26 2.30
CA GLU A 12 0.50 17.41 3.12
C GLU A 12 0.85 16.95 4.55
N PRO A 13 1.76 17.63 5.25
CA PRO A 13 2.11 17.29 6.63
C PRO A 13 0.88 17.19 7.54
N GLY A 14 0.80 16.12 8.34
CA GLY A 14 -0.32 15.81 9.23
C GLY A 14 -1.36 14.85 8.63
N MET A 15 -1.29 14.53 7.33
CA MET A 15 -2.08 13.44 6.76
C MET A 15 -1.57 12.08 7.25
N VAL A 16 -2.50 11.16 7.53
CA VAL A 16 -2.22 9.77 7.90
C VAL A 16 -2.85 8.85 6.87
N LEU A 17 -2.11 7.82 6.46
CA LEU A 17 -2.54 6.81 5.49
C LEU A 17 -1.84 5.47 5.73
N THR A 18 -2.41 4.40 5.19
CA THR A 18 -1.77 3.08 5.13
C THR A 18 -0.82 2.99 3.93
N VAL A 19 0.27 2.25 4.09
CA VAL A 19 1.12 1.78 2.98
C VAL A 19 1.06 0.26 2.99
N GLU A 20 0.31 -0.32 2.05
CA GLU A 20 -0.16 -1.71 2.17
C GLU A 20 0.07 -2.58 0.90
N PRO A 21 1.32 -2.75 0.42
CA PRO A 21 1.58 -3.61 -0.74
C PRO A 21 1.17 -5.06 -0.51
N GLY A 22 0.54 -5.66 -1.52
CA GLY A 22 0.09 -7.06 -1.47
C GLY A 22 0.39 -7.85 -2.75
N LEU A 23 0.65 -9.16 -2.56
CA LEU A 23 0.80 -10.15 -3.62
C LEU A 23 -0.20 -11.28 -3.40
N TYR A 24 -0.92 -11.63 -4.46
CA TYR A 24 -1.97 -12.65 -4.43
C TYR A 24 -1.75 -13.63 -5.59
N LEU A 25 -1.31 -14.84 -5.26
CA LEU A 25 -0.89 -15.84 -6.22
C LEU A 25 -1.99 -16.89 -6.41
N ARG A 26 -2.65 -16.84 -7.57
CA ARG A 26 -3.57 -17.89 -8.01
C ARG A 26 -2.81 -18.98 -8.75
N PRO A 27 -3.33 -20.22 -8.79
CA PRO A 27 -2.77 -21.28 -9.62
C PRO A 27 -2.58 -20.82 -11.07
N ALA A 28 -1.39 -21.08 -11.62
CA ALA A 28 -1.02 -20.77 -13.00
C ALA A 28 0.04 -21.78 -13.48
N GLU A 29 0.09 -22.03 -14.79
CA GLU A 29 0.99 -23.03 -15.39
C GLU A 29 2.48 -22.64 -15.28
N ASP A 30 2.77 -21.34 -15.24
CA ASP A 30 4.11 -20.76 -15.14
C ASP A 30 4.53 -20.48 -13.68
N LEU A 31 3.72 -20.87 -12.70
CA LEU A 31 3.98 -20.68 -11.28
C LEU A 31 4.18 -22.01 -10.57
N ASP A 32 5.28 -22.15 -9.83
CA ASP A 32 5.52 -23.33 -8.99
C ASP A 32 4.32 -23.58 -8.05
N PRO A 33 3.72 -24.80 -8.08
CA PRO A 33 2.57 -25.15 -7.26
C PRO A 33 2.71 -24.88 -5.77
N ARG A 34 3.95 -24.84 -5.25
CA ARG A 34 4.20 -24.52 -3.84
C ARG A 34 3.75 -23.11 -3.43
N PHE A 35 3.57 -22.21 -4.40
CA PHE A 35 3.14 -20.83 -4.17
C PHE A 35 1.66 -20.59 -4.48
N TRP A 36 0.93 -21.62 -4.92
CA TRP A 36 -0.48 -21.47 -5.25
C TRP A 36 -1.34 -21.16 -4.02
N ASN A 37 -2.35 -20.32 -4.22
CA ASN A 37 -3.31 -19.91 -3.21
C ASN A 37 -2.68 -19.19 -2.00
N ILE A 38 -1.53 -18.55 -2.20
CA ILE A 38 -0.89 -17.70 -1.19
C ILE A 38 -1.22 -16.24 -1.47
N GLY A 39 -1.69 -15.55 -0.42
CA GLY A 39 -1.84 -14.10 -0.40
C GLY A 39 -1.04 -13.51 0.76
N VAL A 40 -0.22 -12.51 0.48
CA VAL A 40 0.55 -11.77 1.49
C VAL A 40 0.32 -10.29 1.29
N ARG A 41 0.04 -9.56 2.37
CA ARG A 41 0.05 -8.10 2.43
C ARG A 41 0.87 -7.68 3.65
N ILE A 42 1.70 -6.67 3.49
CA ILE A 42 2.40 -6.01 4.58
C ILE A 42 1.86 -4.58 4.61
N GLU A 43 1.51 -4.08 5.78
CA GLU A 43 0.74 -2.85 5.95
C GLU A 43 1.21 -2.12 7.19
N ASP A 44 1.59 -0.85 7.00
CA ASP A 44 1.94 0.06 8.08
C ASP A 44 1.13 1.37 7.96
N ASP A 45 0.80 1.96 9.10
CA ASP A 45 0.28 3.32 9.20
C ASP A 45 1.43 4.33 9.15
N VAL A 46 1.33 5.32 8.27
CA VAL A 46 2.34 6.38 8.14
C VAL A 46 1.70 7.76 8.27
N VAL A 47 2.39 8.66 8.97
CA VAL A 47 2.06 10.09 9.01
C VAL A 47 3.02 10.87 8.13
N VAL A 48 2.49 11.76 7.29
CA VAL A 48 3.29 12.66 6.46
C VAL A 48 3.83 13.79 7.33
N THR A 49 5.13 14.05 7.25
CA THR A 49 5.82 15.13 7.96
C THR A 49 6.30 16.19 6.97
N ARG A 50 6.92 17.27 7.46
CA ARG A 50 7.49 18.30 6.58
C ARG A 50 8.71 17.82 5.78
N GLU A 51 9.38 16.77 6.25
CA GLU A 51 10.64 16.26 5.71
C GLU A 51 10.48 14.89 5.05
N GLY A 52 9.31 14.24 5.18
CA GLY A 52 9.04 12.91 4.65
C GLY A 52 7.82 12.26 5.31
N CYS A 53 8.00 11.09 5.92
CA CYS A 53 6.98 10.41 6.72
C CYS A 53 7.58 9.78 7.98
N GLU A 54 6.74 9.48 8.95
CA GLU A 54 7.04 8.67 10.14
C GLU A 54 6.15 7.42 10.13
N VAL A 55 6.75 6.28 10.44
CA VAL A 55 6.07 4.97 10.49
C VAL A 55 5.56 4.76 11.91
N LEU A 56 4.25 4.53 12.05
CA LEU A 56 3.57 4.42 13.34
C LEU A 56 3.44 2.97 13.82
N THR A 57 3.43 2.02 12.89
CA THR A 57 3.32 0.57 13.11
C THR A 57 4.29 -0.17 12.23
#